data_AF-A0A3N5W0T9-F1
#
_entry.id   AF-A0A3N5W0T9-F1
#
_cell.length_a   1.000
_cell.length_b   1.000
_cell.length_c   1.000
_cell.angle_alpha   90.00
_cell.angle_beta   90.00
_cell.angle_gamma   90.00
#
_symmetry.space_group_name_H-M   'P 1'
#
loop_
_entity.id
_entity.type
_entity.pdbx_description
1 polymer ?
#
loop_
_entity_poly.entity_id
_entity_poly.type
_entity_poly.pdbx_seq_one_letter_code
_entity_poly.pdbx_strand_id
1 'polypeptide(L)'
;MLNLLPFLTRLSENLQKVNNRINKYLKKPNAKQIHDVRTAIRRLDATFSTLPKKYRNGSTLSKYVLQCKELFKINSEIRDFDIIYEKLHKYPSNAQRDSIIEALKQTRN
;
A
#
# COMPACT_ATOMS: atom_id res chain seq x y z
N MET A 1 4.56 -32.96 -9.08
CA MET A 1 4.16 -31.66 -9.68
C MET A 1 3.52 -30.81 -8.57
N LEU A 2 4.09 -29.66 -8.22
CA LEU A 2 3.42 -28.71 -7.33
C LEU A 2 2.14 -28.22 -8.03
N ASN A 3 0.97 -28.40 -7.41
CA ASN A 3 -0.29 -27.88 -7.92
C ASN A 3 -0.26 -26.34 -7.87
N LEU A 4 -0.25 -25.68 -9.04
CA LEU A 4 -0.21 -24.21 -9.15
C LEU A 4 -1.56 -23.55 -8.85
N LEU A 5 -2.66 -24.31 -8.83
CA LEU A 5 -4.01 -23.79 -8.70
C LEU A 5 -4.21 -22.93 -7.43
N PRO A 6 -3.78 -23.36 -6.22
CA PRO A 6 -3.95 -22.54 -5.02
C PRO A 6 -3.21 -21.19 -5.09
N PHE A 7 -2.04 -21.16 -5.74
CA PHE A 7 -1.25 -19.94 -5.93
C PHE A 7 -1.94 -18.98 -6.90
N LEU A 8 -2.45 -19.49 -8.01
CA LEU A 8 -3.18 -18.70 -9.00
C LEU A 8 -4.49 -18.16 -8.43
N THR A 9 -5.22 -18.95 -7.65
CA THR A 9 -6.42 -18.49 -6.93
C THR A 9 -6.08 -17.34 -5.98
N ARG A 10 -5.04 -17.49 -5.15
CA ARG A 10 -4.65 -16.44 -4.21
C ARG A 10 -4.18 -15.16 -4.92
N LEU A 11 -3.44 -15.30 -6.02
CA LEU A 11 -3.02 -14.18 -6.85
C LEU A 11 -4.22 -13.42 -7.41
N SER A 12 -5.20 -14.14 -7.96
CA SER A 12 -6.45 -13.57 -8.48
C SER A 12 -7.22 -12.80 -7.40
N GLU A 13 -7.38 -13.38 -6.20
CA GLU A 13 -8.01 -12.68 -5.07
C GLU A 13 -7.26 -11.41 -4.68
N ASN A 14 -5.92 -11.43 -4.68
CA ASN A 14 -5.12 -10.26 -4.33
C ASN A 14 -5.23 -9.16 -5.40
N LEU A 15 -5.32 -9.52 -6.68
CA LEU A 15 -5.59 -8.57 -7.76
C LEU A 15 -6.95 -7.88 -7.55
N GLN A 16 -8.00 -8.65 -7.28
CA GLN A 16 -9.33 -8.11 -6.99
C GLN A 16 -9.30 -7.19 -5.75
N LYS A 17 -8.59 -7.59 -4.69
CA LYS A 17 -8.43 -6.77 -3.49
C LYS A 17 -7.73 -5.44 -3.80
N VAL A 18 -6.64 -5.45 -4.57
CA VAL A 18 -5.94 -4.22 -4.96
C VAL A 18 -6.89 -3.30 -5.72
N ASN A 19 -7.59 -3.79 -6.75
CA ASN A 19 -8.56 -2.99 -7.51
C ASN A 19 -9.65 -2.38 -6.61
N ASN A 20 -10.22 -3.18 -5.71
CA ASN A 20 -11.25 -2.70 -4.78
C ASN A 20 -10.70 -1.64 -3.81
N ARG A 21 -9.45 -1.76 -3.36
CA ARG A 21 -8.82 -0.76 -2.48
C ARG A 21 -8.46 0.51 -3.21
N ILE A 22 -7.92 0.41 -4.43
CA ILE A 22 -7.64 1.57 -5.29
C ILE A 22 -8.93 2.34 -5.55
N ASN A 23 -10.02 1.66 -5.91
CA ASN A 23 -11.32 2.32 -6.12
C ASN A 23 -11.82 3.08 -4.87
N LYS A 24 -11.62 2.53 -3.67
CA LYS A 24 -11.98 3.22 -2.42
C LYS A 24 -11.06 4.41 -2.13
N TYR A 25 -9.75 4.25 -2.40
CA TYR A 25 -8.77 5.31 -2.24
C TYR A 25 -9.03 6.49 -3.19
N LEU A 26 -9.32 6.22 -4.47
CA LEU A 26 -9.65 7.26 -5.46
C LEU A 26 -10.94 8.00 -5.12
N LYS A 27 -11.94 7.32 -4.55
CA LYS A 27 -13.20 7.96 -4.12
C LYS A 27 -13.04 8.85 -2.90
N LYS A 28 -12.26 8.41 -1.91
CA LYS A 28 -12.06 9.16 -0.66
C LYS A 28 -10.69 8.84 -0.06
N PRO A 29 -9.63 9.56 -0.48
CA PRO A 29 -8.30 9.32 0.06
C PRO A 29 -8.25 9.71 1.53
N ASN A 30 -7.79 8.79 2.38
CA ASN A 30 -7.52 9.02 3.80
C ASN A 30 -6.51 8.00 4.33
N ALA A 31 -6.02 8.22 5.55
CA ALA A 31 -4.98 7.39 6.18
C ALA A 31 -5.32 5.88 6.17
N LYS A 32 -6.60 5.53 6.39
CA LYS A 32 -7.06 4.14 6.33
C LYS A 32 -7.02 3.58 4.91
N GLN A 33 -7.48 4.33 3.90
CA GLN A 33 -7.43 3.86 2.52
C GLN A 33 -5.99 3.74 1.99
N ILE A 34 -5.11 4.68 2.36
CA ILE A 34 -3.67 4.60 2.05
C ILE A 34 -3.09 3.31 2.65
N HIS A 35 -3.34 3.06 3.93
CA HIS A 35 -2.90 1.84 4.61
C HIS A 35 -3.45 0.56 3.95
N ASP A 36 -4.74 0.54 3.64
CA ASP A 36 -5.42 -0.62 3.04
C ASP A 36 -4.88 -0.91 1.62
N VAL A 37 -4.67 0.13 0.79
CA VAL A 37 -4.05 0.00 -0.55
C VAL A 37 -2.63 -0.55 -0.44
N ARG A 38 -1.80 0.05 0.43
CA ARG A 38 -0.42 -0.42 0.64
C ARG A 38 -0.39 -1.89 1.06
N THR A 39 -1.25 -2.28 1.99
CA THR A 39 -1.35 -3.68 2.44
C THR A 39 -1.78 -4.62 1.33
N ALA A 40 -2.76 -4.23 0.50
CA ALA A 40 -3.20 -5.04 -0.63
C ALA A 40 -2.09 -5.22 -1.67
N ILE A 41 -1.37 -4.15 -2.03
CA ILE A 41 -0.26 -4.19 -2.98
C ILE A 41 0.88 -5.07 -2.47
N ARG A 42 1.26 -4.95 -1.18
CA ARG A 42 2.30 -5.80 -0.59
C ARG A 42 1.95 -7.28 -0.66
N ARG A 43 0.68 -7.64 -0.44
CA ARG A 43 0.20 -9.03 -0.58
C ARG A 43 0.22 -9.49 -2.03
N LEU A 44 -0.18 -8.63 -2.97
CA LEU A 44 -0.09 -8.92 -4.41
C LEU A 44 1.37 -9.19 -4.82
N ASP A 45 2.30 -8.30 -4.46
CA ASP A 45 3.73 -8.43 -4.79
C ASP A 45 4.33 -9.72 -4.23
N ALA A 46 3.98 -10.08 -2.98
CA ALA A 46 4.41 -11.34 -2.38
C ALA A 46 3.90 -12.55 -3.19
N THR A 47 2.61 -12.60 -3.51
CA THR A 47 2.03 -13.73 -4.27
C THR A 47 2.49 -13.76 -5.73
N PHE A 48 2.76 -12.61 -6.33
CA PHE A 48 3.33 -12.55 -7.66
C PHE A 48 4.78 -13.08 -7.64
N SER A 49 5.57 -12.70 -6.64
CA SER A 49 6.97 -13.10 -6.51
C SER A 49 7.18 -14.60 -6.31
N THR A 50 6.19 -15.32 -5.76
CA THR A 50 6.23 -16.79 -5.64
C THR A 50 6.02 -17.51 -6.98
N LEU A 51 5.56 -16.83 -8.03
CA LEU A 51 5.45 -17.44 -9.35
C LEU A 51 6.83 -17.75 -9.95
N PRO A 52 6.97 -18.85 -10.70
CA PRO A 52 8.17 -19.12 -11.49
C PRO A 52 8.52 -17.94 -12.41
N LYS A 53 9.82 -17.61 -12.54
CA LYS A 53 10.32 -16.46 -13.33
C LYS A 53 9.71 -16.38 -14.74
N LYS A 54 9.52 -17.53 -15.40
CA LYS A 54 8.91 -17.63 -16.74
C LYS A 54 7.50 -17.07 -16.84
N TYR A 55 6.74 -17.00 -15.73
CA TYR A 55 5.41 -16.41 -15.67
C TYR A 55 5.41 -14.95 -15.18
N ARG A 56 6.54 -14.47 -14.66
CA ARG A 56 6.71 -13.11 -14.14
C ARG A 56 7.30 -12.14 -15.16
N ASN A 57 8.04 -12.62 -16.16
CA ASN A 57 8.75 -11.75 -17.09
C ASN A 57 7.89 -11.44 -18.32
N GLY A 58 7.83 -10.16 -18.70
CA GLY A 58 7.23 -9.71 -19.98
C GLY A 58 5.71 -9.83 -20.09
N SER A 59 5.02 -10.24 -19.03
CA SER A 59 3.55 -10.40 -19.04
C SER A 59 2.83 -9.08 -18.75
N THR A 60 1.59 -8.94 -19.21
CA THR A 60 0.72 -7.81 -18.84
C THR A 60 0.57 -7.71 -17.32
N LEU A 61 0.50 -8.86 -16.64
CA LEU A 61 0.46 -8.93 -15.19
C LEU A 61 1.71 -8.33 -14.54
N SER A 62 2.90 -8.57 -15.10
CA SER A 62 4.14 -8.01 -14.53
C SER A 62 4.17 -6.49 -14.62
N LYS A 63 3.69 -5.92 -15.73
CA LYS A 63 3.56 -4.46 -15.90
C LYS A 63 2.58 -3.89 -14.87
N TYR A 64 1.44 -4.53 -14.68
CA TYR A 64 0.46 -4.09 -13.69
C TYR A 64 1.00 -4.15 -12.25
N VAL A 65 1.70 -5.24 -11.88
CA VAL A 65 2.33 -5.35 -10.56
C VAL A 65 3.40 -4.26 -10.36
N LEU A 66 4.18 -3.95 -11.40
CA LEU A 66 5.16 -2.87 -11.34
C LEU A 66 4.51 -1.50 -11.08
N GLN A 67 3.43 -1.17 -11.80
CA GLN A 67 2.65 0.06 -11.56
C GLN A 67 2.10 0.12 -10.13
N CYS A 68 1.62 -1.01 -9.60
CA CYS A 68 1.19 -1.10 -8.20
C CYS A 68 2.36 -0.80 -7.24
N LYS A 69 3.57 -1.30 -7.51
CA LYS A 69 4.75 -1.02 -6.67
C LYS A 69 5.15 0.45 -6.71
N GLU A 70 5.04 1.11 -7.86
CA GLU A 70 5.27 2.55 -7.98
C GLU A 70 4.26 3.34 -7.14
N LEU A 71 2.96 3.00 -7.25
CA LEU A 71 1.92 3.59 -6.40
C LEU A 71 2.20 3.38 -4.91
N PHE A 72 2.66 2.18 -4.52
CA PHE A 72 3.05 1.88 -3.15
C PHE A 72 4.20 2.78 -2.67
N LYS A 73 5.22 2.98 -3.52
CA LYS A 73 6.39 3.82 -3.21
C LYS A 73 5.97 5.27 -2.96
N ILE A 74 5.16 5.84 -3.86
CA ILE A 74 4.64 7.21 -3.72
C ILE A 74 3.84 7.37 -2.41
N ASN A 75 3.00 6.39 -2.08
CA ASN A 75 2.21 6.42 -0.84
C ASN A 75 3.02 6.09 0.42
N SER A 76 4.33 5.82 0.30
CA SER A 76 5.13 5.43 1.45
C SER A 76 5.39 6.59 2.39
N GLU A 77 5.78 7.73 1.85
CA GLU A 77 6.05 8.96 2.60
C GLU A 77 4.79 9.49 3.32
N ILE A 78 3.65 9.54 2.63
CA ILE A 78 2.38 10.01 3.22
C ILE A 78 1.99 9.15 4.43
N ARG A 79 2.18 7.84 4.34
CA ARG A 79 1.87 6.92 5.44
C ARG A 79 2.87 7.02 6.58
N ASP A 80 4.13 7.32 6.30
CA ASP A 80 5.12 7.54 7.35
C ASP A 80 4.76 8.80 8.15
N PHE A 81 4.32 9.87 7.48
CA PHE A 81 3.73 11.05 8.15
C PHE A 81 2.48 10.70 8.95
N ASP A 82 1.52 9.93 8.39
CA ASP A 82 0.33 9.50 9.13
C ASP A 82 0.70 8.71 10.41
N ILE A 83 1.71 7.82 10.34
CA ILE A 83 2.18 7.03 11.50
C ILE A 83 2.86 7.93 12.54
N ILE A 84 3.72 8.85 12.11
CA ILE A 84 4.41 9.79 13.00
C ILE A 84 3.37 10.68 13.70
N TYR A 85 2.43 11.24 12.95
CA TYR A 85 1.32 12.04 13.47
C TYR A 85 0.52 11.26 14.51
N GLU A 86 0.10 10.02 14.21
CA GLU A 86 -0.65 9.18 15.15
C GLU A 86 0.16 8.86 16.42
N LYS A 87 1.46 8.62 16.30
CA LYS A 87 2.34 8.37 17.45
C LYS A 87 2.52 9.61 18.32
N LEU A 88 2.75 10.79 17.72
CA LEU A 88 2.90 12.04 18.44
C LEU A 88 1.65 12.35 19.28
N HIS A 89 0.46 12.03 18.76
CA HIS A 89 -0.80 12.18 19.49
C HIS A 89 -0.90 11.37 20.78
N LYS A 90 -0.11 10.31 20.94
CA LYS A 90 -0.10 9.44 22.14
C LYS A 90 0.78 9.97 23.26
N TYR A 91 1.66 10.92 22.99
CA TYR A 91 2.50 11.56 24.00
C TYR A 91 1.78 12.75 24.65
N PRO A 92 2.09 13.08 25.92
CA PRO A 92 1.58 14.29 26.58
C PRO A 92 1.86 15.54 25.74
N SER A 93 0.91 16.47 25.74
CA SER A 93 1.06 17.76 25.05
C SER A 93 2.23 18.54 25.65
N ASN A 94 3.01 19.16 24.77
CA ASN A 94 4.02 20.15 25.10
C ASN A 94 4.27 21.01 23.85
N ALA A 95 4.85 22.20 24.05
CA ALA A 95 5.03 23.19 22.98
C ALA A 95 5.79 22.66 21.76
N GLN A 96 6.82 21.83 21.97
CA GLN A 96 7.62 21.26 20.90
C GLN A 96 6.80 20.24 20.08
N ARG A 97 6.13 19.30 20.76
CA ARG A 97 5.31 18.27 20.15
C ARG A 97 4.12 18.87 19.39
N ASP A 98 3.47 19.88 19.96
CA ASP A 98 2.33 20.54 19.31
C ASP A 98 2.77 21.35 18.09
N SER A 99 3.92 22.03 18.15
CA SER A 99 4.53 22.69 16.99
C SER A 99 4.82 21.71 15.84
N ILE A 100 5.37 20.53 16.15
CA ILE A 100 5.63 19.48 15.15
C ILE A 100 4.32 18.96 14.55
N ILE A 101 3.27 18.76 15.35
CA ILE A 101 1.96 18.33 14.88
C ILE A 101 1.36 19.35 13.88
N GLU A 102 1.48 20.64 14.16
CA GLU A 102 1.00 21.68 13.25
C GLU A 102 1.80 21.72 11.94
N ALA A 103 3.14 21.58 12.00
CA ALA A 103 3.97 21.48 10.81
C ALA A 103 3.57 20.28 9.94
N LEU A 104 3.33 19.11 10.54
CA LEU A 104 2.90 17.90 9.83
C LEU A 104 1.53 18.06 9.16
N LYS A 105 0.60 18.80 9.75
CA LYS A 105 -0.70 19.10 9.13
C LYS A 105 -0.54 19.92 7.87
N GLN A 106 0.38 20.88 7.85
CA GLN A 106 0.65 21.73 6.69
C GLN A 106 1.29 20.94 5.53
N THR A 107 2.18 19.99 5.82
CA THR A 107 2.83 19.17 4.80
C THR A 107 1.88 18.14 4.15
N ARG A 108 0.82 17.74 4.86
CA ARG A 108 -0.14 16.71 4.41
C ARG A 108 -1.26 17.25 3.50
N ASN A 109 -1.57 18.54 3.57
CA ASN A 109 -2.69 19.18 2.86
C ASN A 109 -2.29 19.70 1.48
#